data_AF-A0A436S3X1-F1
#
_entry.id   AF-A0A436S3X1-F1
#
_cell.length_a   1.000
_cell.length_b   1.000
_cell.length_c   1.000
_cell.angle_alpha   90.00
_cell.angle_beta   90.00
_cell.angle_gamma   90.00
#
_symmetry.space_group_name_H-M   'P 1'
#
loop_
_entity.id
_entity.type
_entity.pdbx_description
1 polymer ?
#
loop_
_entity_poly.entity_id
_entity_poly.type
_entity_poly.pdbx_seq_one_letter_code
_entity_poly.pdbx_strand_id
1 'polypeptide(L)'
;MGNKLSKHPNQQACMDAIAWIAGQLEQADDLSGLRGYPSVLLLNAFAKNINSGRCKRAVARLARYLQRDDQARQSLDSKDIGLALNTFSKWFDNPDCQSMAHSLAALLASGSRLRHAMDAQSVANTLNALSKWPDTAVCAEAAKALAGRLVDEPGLRKALEPLGVANALNALSKWPDTAVCAEAAKALTGRLADEPRLRKALDPQGVANALNALSKWPDTAVCAEAAKALAGRLVDEPTLRNTLNAQEVATALNALSKWPDTAVCAEAAKALAGRLVDEPTLRNT
;
A
#
# COMPACT_ATOMS: atom_id res chain seq x y z
N MET A 1 7.96 -9.09 -23.28
CA MET A 1 6.96 -8.15 -23.84
C MET A 1 6.11 -7.50 -22.75
N GLY A 2 5.45 -8.27 -21.87
CA GLY A 2 4.51 -7.76 -20.84
C GLY A 2 5.02 -6.59 -19.98
N ASN A 3 6.26 -6.67 -19.46
CA ASN A 3 6.83 -5.59 -18.62
C ASN A 3 7.06 -4.26 -19.35
N LYS A 4 7.16 -4.25 -20.69
CA LYS A 4 7.24 -2.99 -21.45
C LYS A 4 5.85 -2.38 -21.61
N LEU A 5 4.85 -3.20 -21.93
CA LEU A 5 3.45 -2.79 -22.06
C LEU A 5 2.89 -2.23 -20.75
N SER A 6 3.29 -2.78 -19.61
CA SER A 6 2.86 -2.35 -18.28
C SER A 6 3.29 -0.92 -17.90
N LYS A 7 4.18 -0.29 -18.69
CA LYS A 7 4.56 1.12 -18.51
C LYS A 7 3.52 2.10 -19.08
N HIS A 8 2.52 1.61 -19.82
CA HIS A 8 1.48 2.42 -20.45
C HIS A 8 0.07 1.96 -20.02
N PRO A 9 -0.27 2.03 -18.71
CA PRO A 9 -1.54 1.53 -18.17
C PRO A 9 -2.79 2.21 -18.77
N ASN A 10 -2.65 3.44 -19.27
CA ASN A 10 -3.75 4.23 -19.82
C ASN A 10 -4.01 3.93 -21.31
N GLN A 11 -3.22 3.07 -21.94
CA GLN A 11 -3.42 2.69 -23.34
C GLN A 11 -4.19 1.37 -23.42
N GLN A 12 -5.40 1.41 -23.96
CA GLN A 12 -6.27 0.24 -24.08
C GLN A 12 -5.58 -0.92 -24.82
N ALA A 13 -4.89 -0.63 -25.94
CA ALA A 13 -4.14 -1.63 -26.70
C ALA A 13 -3.06 -2.35 -25.86
N CYS A 14 -2.39 -1.62 -24.94
CA CYS A 14 -1.44 -2.24 -24.02
C CYS A 14 -2.16 -3.16 -23.03
N MET A 15 -3.33 -2.76 -22.50
CA MET A 15 -4.11 -3.56 -21.56
C MET A 15 -4.69 -4.81 -22.21
N ASP A 16 -5.14 -4.71 -23.47
CA ASP A 16 -5.63 -5.84 -24.26
C ASP A 16 -4.49 -6.83 -24.56
N ALA A 17 -3.31 -6.34 -24.93
CA ALA A 17 -2.13 -7.17 -25.13
C ALA A 17 -1.70 -7.89 -23.83
N ILE A 18 -1.74 -7.22 -22.69
CA ILE A 18 -1.48 -7.84 -21.38
C ILE A 18 -2.52 -8.94 -21.08
N ALA A 19 -3.80 -8.67 -21.32
CA ALA A 19 -4.88 -9.65 -21.12
C ALA A 19 -4.77 -10.84 -22.09
N TRP A 20 -4.27 -10.61 -23.31
CA TRP A 20 -3.96 -11.67 -24.26
C TRP A 20 -2.81 -12.55 -23.77
N ILE A 21 -1.69 -11.96 -23.32
CA ILE A 21 -0.56 -12.69 -22.71
C ILE A 21 -1.04 -13.51 -21.50
N ALA A 22 -1.91 -12.94 -20.66
CA ALA A 22 -2.51 -13.65 -19.53
C ALA A 22 -3.30 -14.89 -19.99
N GLY A 23 -4.06 -14.77 -21.08
CA GLY A 23 -4.77 -15.90 -21.68
C GLY A 23 -3.84 -16.98 -22.23
N GLN A 24 -2.71 -16.62 -22.82
CA GLN A 24 -1.70 -17.59 -23.28
C GLN A 24 -1.07 -18.34 -22.09
N LEU A 25 -0.77 -17.63 -21.00
CA LEU A 25 -0.25 -18.26 -19.79
C LEU A 25 -1.27 -19.22 -19.15
N GLU A 26 -2.56 -18.89 -19.24
CA GLU A 26 -3.64 -19.78 -18.79
C GLU A 26 -3.72 -21.06 -19.63
N GLN A 27 -3.42 -20.99 -20.93
CA GLN A 27 -3.50 -22.11 -21.87
C GLN A 27 -2.23 -22.96 -21.94
N ALA A 28 -1.09 -22.47 -21.42
CA ALA A 28 0.15 -23.22 -21.43
C ALA A 28 -0.01 -24.56 -20.68
N ASP A 29 0.58 -25.63 -21.21
CA ASP A 29 0.51 -26.96 -20.58
C ASP A 29 1.34 -27.00 -19.28
N ASP A 30 2.51 -26.35 -19.29
CA ASP A 30 3.44 -26.31 -18.17
C ASP A 30 4.13 -24.94 -18.04
N LEU A 31 4.49 -24.58 -16.81
CA LEU A 31 5.24 -23.37 -16.45
C LEU A 31 6.65 -23.68 -15.92
N SER A 32 7.09 -24.94 -15.90
CA SER A 32 8.39 -25.37 -15.33
C SER A 32 9.64 -24.65 -15.87
N GLY A 33 9.58 -24.09 -17.09
CA GLY A 33 10.65 -23.25 -17.65
C GLY A 33 10.68 -21.81 -17.12
N LEU A 34 9.64 -21.39 -16.40
CA LEU A 34 9.43 -20.02 -15.95
C LEU A 34 10.08 -19.79 -14.58
N ARG A 35 11.36 -19.45 -14.55
CA ARG A 35 12.07 -19.14 -13.28
C ARG A 35 11.38 -18.00 -12.47
N GLY A 36 11.81 -17.80 -11.22
CA GLY A 36 11.21 -16.82 -10.30
C GLY A 36 11.11 -15.40 -10.88
N TYR A 37 12.23 -14.83 -11.35
CA TYR A 37 12.25 -13.47 -11.90
C TYR A 37 11.30 -13.25 -13.10
N PRO A 38 11.29 -14.09 -14.16
CA PRO A 38 10.28 -14.03 -15.22
C PRO A 38 8.83 -14.09 -14.72
N SER A 39 8.56 -14.91 -13.70
CA SER A 39 7.23 -15.00 -13.08
C SER A 39 6.82 -13.68 -12.44
N VAL A 40 7.73 -13.02 -11.72
CA VAL A 40 7.45 -11.72 -11.09
C VAL A 40 7.24 -10.60 -12.10
N LEU A 41 7.97 -10.60 -13.22
CA LEU A 41 7.73 -9.63 -14.29
C LEU A 41 6.33 -9.79 -14.92
N LEU A 42 5.84 -11.02 -15.06
CA LEU A 42 4.50 -11.29 -15.54
C LEU A 42 3.45 -10.89 -14.50
N LEU A 43 3.66 -11.23 -13.22
CA LEU A 43 2.81 -10.77 -12.10
C LEU A 43 2.66 -9.25 -12.12
N ASN A 44 3.77 -8.51 -12.15
CA ASN A 44 3.77 -7.05 -12.17
C ASN A 44 3.06 -6.47 -13.41
N ALA A 45 3.18 -7.14 -14.57
CA ALA A 45 2.48 -6.73 -15.78
C ALA A 45 0.95 -6.93 -15.66
N PHE A 46 0.52 -8.12 -15.23
CA PHE A 46 -0.90 -8.44 -15.03
C PHE A 46 -1.53 -7.54 -13.97
N ALA A 47 -0.77 -7.17 -12.94
CA ALA A 47 -1.20 -6.25 -11.90
C ALA A 47 -1.58 -4.84 -12.40
N LYS A 48 -1.25 -4.48 -13.65
CA LYS A 48 -1.69 -3.21 -14.27
C LYS A 48 -3.09 -3.28 -14.87
N ASN A 49 -3.63 -4.48 -15.10
CA ASN A 49 -4.98 -4.69 -15.62
C ASN A 49 -5.85 -5.43 -14.59
N ILE A 50 -6.06 -4.80 -13.43
CA ILE A 50 -6.69 -5.41 -12.24
C ILE A 50 -8.13 -5.90 -12.49
N ASN A 51 -8.86 -5.23 -13.39
CA ASN A 51 -10.25 -5.54 -13.73
C ASN A 51 -10.36 -6.70 -14.75
N SER A 52 -9.25 -7.17 -15.31
CA SER A 52 -9.26 -8.28 -16.25
C SER A 52 -9.36 -9.63 -15.53
N GLY A 53 -10.47 -10.34 -15.76
CA GLY A 53 -10.64 -11.71 -15.27
C GLY A 53 -9.55 -12.67 -15.76
N ARG A 54 -9.01 -12.45 -16.98
CA ARG A 54 -7.86 -13.23 -17.50
C ARG A 54 -6.60 -12.96 -16.68
N CYS A 55 -6.32 -11.70 -16.35
CA CYS A 55 -5.18 -11.34 -15.50
C CYS A 55 -5.33 -11.94 -14.09
N LYS A 56 -6.53 -11.87 -13.48
CA LYS A 56 -6.80 -12.51 -12.18
C LYS A 56 -6.48 -14.01 -12.21
N ARG A 57 -6.96 -14.75 -13.22
CA ARG A 57 -6.69 -16.19 -13.35
C ARG A 57 -5.23 -16.53 -13.64
N ALA A 58 -4.56 -15.74 -14.49
CA ALA A 58 -3.13 -15.91 -14.77
C ALA A 58 -2.27 -15.67 -13.52
N VAL A 59 -2.60 -14.67 -12.71
CA VAL A 59 -1.92 -14.38 -11.44
C VAL A 59 -2.15 -15.51 -10.43
N ALA A 60 -3.37 -16.02 -10.31
CA ALA A 60 -3.66 -17.18 -9.47
C ALA A 60 -2.89 -18.44 -9.93
N ARG A 61 -2.77 -18.65 -11.25
CA ARG A 61 -1.96 -19.74 -11.81
C ARG A 61 -0.47 -19.59 -11.48
N LEU A 62 0.08 -18.39 -11.60
CA LEU A 62 1.47 -18.10 -11.19
C LEU A 62 1.68 -18.26 -9.69
N ALA A 63 0.70 -17.87 -8.86
CA ALA A 63 0.75 -18.09 -7.41
C ALA A 63 0.85 -19.58 -7.08
N ARG A 64 0.02 -20.43 -7.70
CA ARG A 64 0.12 -21.89 -7.55
C ARG A 64 1.45 -22.46 -8.02
N TYR A 65 1.96 -21.96 -9.15
CA TYR A 65 3.26 -22.39 -9.66
C TYR A 65 4.38 -22.07 -8.67
N LEU A 66 4.49 -20.82 -8.20
CA LEU A 66 5.48 -20.40 -7.21
C LEU A 66 5.30 -21.10 -5.85
N GLN A 67 4.07 -21.52 -5.51
CA GLN A 67 3.81 -22.27 -4.29
C GLN A 67 4.33 -23.73 -4.38
N ARG A 68 4.31 -24.33 -5.57
CA ARG A 68 4.72 -25.72 -5.82
C ARG A 68 6.20 -25.86 -6.18
N ASP A 69 6.76 -24.87 -6.85
CA ASP A 69 8.14 -24.89 -7.34
C ASP A 69 9.07 -24.18 -6.35
N ASP A 70 9.69 -24.97 -5.48
CA ASP A 70 10.63 -24.47 -4.46
C ASP A 70 11.82 -23.74 -5.06
N GLN A 71 12.33 -24.18 -6.21
CA GLN A 71 13.47 -23.54 -6.86
C GLN A 71 13.08 -22.16 -7.41
N ALA A 72 11.92 -22.05 -8.06
CA ALA A 72 11.40 -20.77 -8.51
C ALA A 72 11.17 -19.81 -7.33
N ARG A 73 10.62 -20.31 -6.23
CA ARG A 73 10.39 -19.52 -5.01
C ARG A 73 11.68 -19.07 -4.33
N GLN A 74 12.66 -19.94 -4.20
CA GLN A 74 13.96 -19.62 -3.58
C GLN A 74 14.81 -18.69 -4.45
N SER A 75 14.55 -18.63 -5.76
CA SER A 75 15.24 -17.71 -6.67
C SER A 75 14.78 -16.25 -6.57
N LEU A 76 13.71 -15.96 -5.81
CA LEU A 76 13.19 -14.61 -5.64
C LEU A 76 14.07 -13.81 -4.69
N ASP A 77 14.54 -12.65 -5.14
CA ASP A 77 15.23 -11.69 -4.29
C ASP A 77 14.23 -10.83 -3.45
N SER A 78 14.77 -9.91 -2.65
CA SER A 78 13.99 -9.03 -1.78
C SER A 78 13.00 -8.14 -2.55
N LYS A 79 13.39 -7.67 -3.74
CA LYS A 79 12.58 -6.80 -4.59
C LYS A 79 11.49 -7.61 -5.30
N ASP A 80 11.84 -8.79 -5.78
CA ASP A 80 10.93 -9.73 -6.42
C ASP A 80 9.79 -10.11 -5.47
N ILE A 81 10.12 -10.40 -4.21
CA ILE A 81 9.13 -10.72 -3.17
C ILE A 81 8.21 -9.53 -2.91
N GLY A 82 8.74 -8.31 -2.80
CA GLY A 82 7.93 -7.10 -2.62
C GLY A 82 6.96 -6.85 -3.79
N LEU A 83 7.41 -7.08 -5.02
CA LEU A 83 6.57 -6.96 -6.22
C LEU A 83 5.50 -8.05 -6.31
N ALA A 84 5.85 -9.29 -5.96
CA ALA A 84 4.92 -10.41 -5.94
C ALA A 84 3.83 -10.18 -4.88
N LEU A 85 4.20 -9.80 -3.65
CA LEU A 85 3.25 -9.47 -2.58
C LEU A 85 2.30 -8.34 -2.98
N ASN A 86 2.84 -7.24 -3.51
CA ASN A 86 2.02 -6.13 -4.00
C ASN A 86 1.10 -6.51 -5.17
N THR A 87 1.49 -7.52 -5.95
CA THR A 87 0.60 -8.09 -6.98
C THR A 87 -0.52 -8.90 -6.35
N PHE A 88 -0.19 -9.83 -5.44
CA PHE A 88 -1.19 -10.69 -4.80
C PHE A 88 -2.19 -9.90 -3.96
N SER A 89 -1.76 -8.80 -3.32
CA SER A 89 -2.64 -7.94 -2.52
C SER A 89 -3.74 -7.23 -3.32
N LYS A 90 -3.63 -7.19 -4.66
CA LYS A 90 -4.68 -6.65 -5.54
C LYS A 90 -5.85 -7.60 -5.75
N TRP A 91 -5.63 -8.90 -5.60
CA TRP A 91 -6.65 -9.94 -5.61
C TRP A 91 -6.58 -10.72 -4.29
N PHE A 92 -6.62 -9.98 -3.17
CA PHE A 92 -6.40 -10.50 -1.83
C PHE A 92 -7.45 -11.53 -1.39
N ASP A 93 -8.60 -11.56 -2.06
CA ASP A 93 -9.72 -12.49 -1.92
C ASP A 93 -9.49 -13.82 -2.65
N ASN A 94 -8.50 -13.90 -3.55
CA ASN A 94 -8.20 -15.12 -4.28
C ASN A 94 -7.34 -16.07 -3.40
N PRO A 95 -7.77 -17.33 -3.20
CA PRO A 95 -7.12 -18.25 -2.27
C PRO A 95 -5.68 -18.61 -2.67
N ASP A 96 -5.39 -18.70 -3.97
CA ASP A 96 -4.02 -18.99 -4.44
C ASP A 96 -3.09 -17.79 -4.16
N CYS A 97 -3.56 -16.57 -4.44
CA CYS A 97 -2.83 -15.33 -4.16
C CYS A 97 -2.57 -15.19 -2.65
N GLN A 98 -3.59 -15.46 -1.83
CA GLN A 98 -3.48 -15.43 -0.37
C GLN A 98 -2.47 -16.46 0.14
N SER A 99 -2.55 -17.72 -0.31
CA SER A 99 -1.63 -18.79 0.11
C SER A 99 -0.17 -18.46 -0.22
N MET A 100 0.09 -17.97 -1.44
CA MET A 100 1.43 -17.56 -1.84
C MET A 100 1.91 -16.32 -1.07
N ALA A 101 1.05 -15.32 -0.87
CA ALA A 101 1.38 -14.15 -0.08
C ALA A 101 1.74 -14.50 1.37
N HIS A 102 1.00 -15.43 2.00
CA HIS A 102 1.33 -15.90 3.35
C HIS A 102 2.67 -16.65 3.40
N SER A 103 3.00 -17.43 2.35
CA SER A 103 4.30 -18.08 2.24
C SER A 103 5.44 -17.05 2.11
N LEU A 104 5.25 -16.00 1.31
CA LEU A 104 6.21 -14.89 1.21
C LEU A 104 6.33 -14.10 2.51
N ALA A 105 5.21 -13.89 3.23
CA ALA A 105 5.22 -13.28 4.55
C ALA A 105 6.02 -14.13 5.54
N ALA A 106 5.91 -15.46 5.50
CA ALA A 106 6.70 -16.36 6.35
C ALA A 106 8.22 -16.24 6.08
N LEU A 107 8.61 -16.16 4.80
CA LEU A 107 9.99 -15.92 4.40
C LEU A 107 10.49 -14.56 4.91
N LEU A 108 9.65 -13.52 4.82
CA LEU A 108 9.98 -12.21 5.35
C LEU A 108 10.03 -12.17 6.87
N ALA A 109 9.18 -12.89 7.59
CA ALA A 109 9.19 -12.92 9.06
C ALA A 109 10.46 -13.62 9.60
N SER A 110 10.87 -14.73 8.98
CA SER A 110 12.04 -15.50 9.39
C SER A 110 13.37 -14.97 8.81
N GLY A 111 13.36 -14.40 7.61
CA GLY A 111 14.57 -14.04 6.86
C GLY A 111 15.06 -12.61 7.10
N SER A 112 15.89 -12.40 8.12
CA SER A 112 16.47 -11.07 8.40
C SER A 112 17.26 -10.50 7.22
N ARG A 113 18.13 -11.30 6.57
CA ARG A 113 18.91 -10.86 5.40
C ARG A 113 18.02 -10.40 4.25
N LEU A 114 16.93 -11.13 4.00
CA LEU A 114 15.97 -10.80 2.94
C LEU A 114 15.30 -9.46 3.22
N ARG A 115 14.86 -9.23 4.47
CA ARG A 115 14.30 -7.94 4.89
C ARG A 115 15.31 -6.82 4.71
N HIS A 116 16.55 -6.96 5.17
CA HIS A 116 17.55 -5.88 5.10
C HIS A 116 18.02 -5.56 3.66
N ALA A 117 17.86 -6.50 2.72
CA ALA A 117 18.08 -6.25 1.31
C ALA A 117 16.95 -5.46 0.62
N MET A 118 15.85 -5.15 1.32
CA MET A 118 14.76 -4.33 0.78
C MET A 118 15.06 -2.84 0.95
N ASP A 119 14.96 -2.11 -0.16
CA ASP A 119 14.96 -0.64 -0.16
C ASP A 119 13.67 -0.05 0.43
N ALA A 120 13.66 1.27 0.64
CA ALA A 120 12.54 1.97 1.26
C ALA A 120 11.20 1.74 0.53
N GLN A 121 11.20 1.79 -0.81
CA GLN A 121 9.99 1.59 -1.60
C GLN A 121 9.47 0.16 -1.49
N SER A 122 10.36 -0.83 -1.49
CA SER A 122 10.02 -2.25 -1.33
C SER A 122 9.44 -2.50 0.06
N VAL A 123 9.98 -1.86 1.11
CA VAL A 123 9.43 -1.94 2.47
C VAL A 123 8.01 -1.36 2.52
N ALA A 124 7.78 -0.16 1.99
CA ALA A 124 6.45 0.46 1.99
C ALA A 124 5.41 -0.35 1.21
N ASN A 125 5.77 -0.83 0.01
CA ASN A 125 4.88 -1.67 -0.80
C ASN A 125 4.54 -2.98 -0.11
N THR A 126 5.52 -3.59 0.56
CA THR A 126 5.34 -4.85 1.26
C THR A 126 4.47 -4.68 2.49
N LEU A 127 4.70 -3.64 3.30
CA LEU A 127 3.80 -3.30 4.42
C LEU A 127 2.35 -3.11 3.93
N ASN A 128 2.14 -2.32 2.89
CA ASN A 128 0.82 -2.07 2.31
C ASN A 128 0.18 -3.33 1.69
N ALA A 129 0.98 -4.26 1.18
CA ALA A 129 0.48 -5.55 0.71
C ALA A 129 0.03 -6.43 1.88
N LEU A 130 0.87 -6.58 2.90
CA LEU A 130 0.59 -7.37 4.11
C LEU A 130 -0.65 -6.85 4.86
N SER A 131 -0.89 -5.55 4.82
CA SER A 131 -2.03 -4.91 5.47
C SER A 131 -3.39 -5.30 4.87
N LYS A 132 -3.43 -6.10 3.79
CA LYS A 132 -4.66 -6.73 3.27
C LYS A 132 -5.10 -7.95 4.09
N TRP A 133 -4.20 -8.54 4.87
CA TRP A 133 -4.49 -9.69 5.73
C TRP A 133 -4.08 -9.40 7.18
N PRO A 134 -4.67 -8.38 7.82
CA PRO A 134 -4.23 -7.91 9.14
C PRO A 134 -4.43 -8.98 10.25
N ASP A 135 -5.46 -9.81 10.11
CA ASP A 135 -5.79 -10.88 11.07
C ASP A 135 -4.95 -12.15 10.86
N THR A 136 -4.10 -12.18 9.82
CA THR A 136 -3.21 -13.30 9.58
C THR A 136 -1.91 -13.12 10.36
N ALA A 137 -1.67 -13.99 11.35
CA ALA A 137 -0.52 -13.90 12.25
C ALA A 137 0.83 -13.77 11.52
N VAL A 138 1.07 -14.57 10.47
CA VAL A 138 2.34 -14.50 9.72
C VAL A 138 2.52 -13.17 8.98
N CYS A 139 1.44 -12.54 8.51
CA CYS A 139 1.48 -11.22 7.90
C CYS A 139 1.78 -10.14 8.95
N ALA A 140 1.17 -10.26 10.14
CA ALA A 140 1.45 -9.38 11.27
C ALA A 140 2.92 -9.49 11.74
N GLU A 141 3.48 -10.69 11.80
CA GLU A 141 4.90 -10.89 12.17
C GLU A 141 5.87 -10.34 11.13
N ALA A 142 5.58 -10.52 9.83
CA ALA A 142 6.36 -9.89 8.77
C ALA A 142 6.28 -8.36 8.84
N ALA A 143 5.09 -7.82 9.10
CA ALA A 143 4.88 -6.38 9.26
C ALA A 143 5.62 -5.83 10.50
N LYS A 144 5.57 -6.52 11.65
CA LYS A 144 6.36 -6.18 12.86
C LYS A 144 7.84 -6.12 12.55
N ALA A 145 8.37 -7.10 11.82
CA ALA A 145 9.78 -7.14 11.49
C ALA A 145 10.22 -5.99 10.56
N LEU A 146 9.36 -5.58 9.63
CA LEU A 146 9.58 -4.40 8.78
C LEU A 146 9.39 -3.08 9.54
N ALA A 147 8.44 -3.02 10.47
CA ALA A 147 8.26 -1.89 11.38
C ALA A 147 9.50 -1.72 12.26
N GLY A 148 10.08 -2.80 12.77
CA GLY A 148 11.35 -2.78 13.52
C GLY A 148 12.47 -2.13 12.72
N ARG A 149 12.66 -2.51 11.45
CA ARG A 149 13.61 -1.83 10.55
C ARG A 149 13.31 -0.33 10.42
N LEU A 150 12.02 0.03 10.27
CA LEU A 150 11.63 1.43 10.23
C LEU A 150 11.89 2.14 11.56
N VAL A 151 12.00 1.48 12.71
CA VAL A 151 12.42 2.11 13.97
C VAL A 151 13.94 2.23 14.05
N ASP A 152 14.66 1.18 13.66
CA ASP A 152 16.10 1.05 13.84
C ASP A 152 16.93 1.76 12.76
N GLU A 153 16.36 1.98 11.57
CA GLU A 153 17.08 2.53 10.41
C GLU A 153 16.53 3.93 10.00
N PRO A 154 17.02 5.03 10.60
CA PRO A 154 16.64 6.38 10.21
C PRO A 154 16.89 6.69 8.73
N GLY A 155 17.94 6.12 8.14
CA GLY A 155 18.25 6.26 6.71
C GLY A 155 17.15 5.67 5.82
N LEU A 156 16.65 4.48 6.18
CA LEU A 156 15.52 3.84 5.50
C LEU A 156 14.26 4.71 5.61
N ARG A 157 13.95 5.21 6.81
CA ARG A 157 12.83 6.13 7.01
C ARG A 157 12.95 7.37 6.14
N LYS A 158 14.12 8.01 6.10
CA LYS A 158 14.37 9.24 5.31
C LYS A 158 14.26 9.00 3.80
N ALA A 159 14.64 7.81 3.34
CA ALA A 159 14.55 7.42 1.92
C ALA A 159 13.12 7.14 1.45
N LEU A 160 12.13 7.05 2.35
CA LEU A 160 10.72 6.95 1.96
C LEU A 160 10.24 8.27 1.34
N GLU A 161 9.84 8.18 0.08
CA GLU A 161 9.12 9.21 -0.66
C GLU A 161 7.69 9.43 -0.09
N PRO A 162 7.02 10.55 -0.42
CA PRO A 162 5.71 10.90 0.15
C PRO A 162 4.68 9.76 0.09
N LEU A 163 4.51 9.12 -1.07
CA LEU A 163 3.60 7.99 -1.25
C LEU A 163 4.01 6.77 -0.40
N GLY A 164 5.32 6.52 -0.29
CA GLY A 164 5.87 5.46 0.57
C GLY A 164 5.56 5.70 2.05
N VAL A 165 5.65 6.95 2.51
CA VAL A 165 5.28 7.34 3.88
C VAL A 165 3.79 7.12 4.13
N ALA A 166 2.92 7.59 3.23
CA ALA A 166 1.47 7.42 3.38
C ALA A 166 1.05 5.94 3.38
N ASN A 167 1.62 5.13 2.47
CA ASN A 167 1.35 3.70 2.40
C ASN A 167 1.85 2.95 3.64
N ALA A 168 3.06 3.27 4.12
CA ALA A 168 3.60 2.66 5.33
C ALA A 168 2.75 3.02 6.56
N LEU A 169 2.35 4.29 6.74
CA LEU A 169 1.47 4.70 7.82
C LEU A 169 0.12 3.98 7.78
N ASN A 170 -0.55 3.97 6.63
CA ASN A 170 -1.85 3.29 6.46
C ASN A 170 -1.76 1.77 6.67
N ALA A 171 -0.62 1.17 6.33
CA ALA A 171 -0.37 -0.24 6.60
C ALA A 171 -0.18 -0.50 8.10
N LEU A 172 0.71 0.26 8.76
CA LEU A 172 1.00 0.12 10.19
C LEU A 172 -0.25 0.35 11.05
N SER A 173 -1.17 1.23 10.60
CA SER A 173 -2.43 1.50 11.28
C SER A 173 -3.40 0.31 11.30
N LYS A 174 -3.08 -0.81 10.64
CA LYS A 174 -3.82 -2.07 10.78
C LYS A 174 -3.44 -2.86 12.03
N TRP A 175 -2.32 -2.54 12.67
CA TRP A 175 -1.86 -3.15 13.91
C TRP A 175 -1.58 -2.07 14.97
N PRO A 176 -2.58 -1.25 15.35
CA PRO A 176 -2.36 -0.08 16.22
C PRO A 176 -1.89 -0.45 17.63
N ASP A 177 -2.30 -1.61 18.14
CA ASP A 177 -1.94 -2.12 19.47
C ASP A 177 -0.57 -2.82 19.49
N THR A 178 0.06 -2.99 18.31
CA THR A 178 1.40 -3.55 18.23
C THR A 178 2.44 -2.46 18.44
N ALA A 179 3.12 -2.50 19.59
CA ALA A 179 4.06 -1.45 20.02
C ALA A 179 5.07 -1.03 18.96
N VAL A 180 5.75 -1.99 18.30
CA VAL A 180 6.74 -1.66 17.25
C VAL A 180 6.11 -1.01 16.02
N CYS A 181 4.85 -1.34 15.70
CA CYS A 181 4.12 -0.70 14.60
C CYS A 181 3.72 0.74 14.98
N ALA A 182 3.29 0.96 16.22
CA ALA A 182 3.00 2.29 16.75
C ALA A 182 4.25 3.18 16.79
N GLU A 183 5.41 2.66 17.21
CA GLU A 183 6.67 3.40 17.21
C GLU A 183 7.17 3.72 15.80
N ALA A 184 7.07 2.77 14.86
CA ALA A 184 7.38 3.02 13.46
C ALA A 184 6.46 4.10 12.87
N ALA A 185 5.16 4.04 13.17
CA ALA A 185 4.19 5.04 12.74
C ALA A 185 4.52 6.41 13.33
N LYS A 186 4.79 6.50 14.63
CA LYS A 186 5.21 7.72 15.33
C LYS A 186 6.45 8.35 14.69
N ALA A 187 7.45 7.55 14.30
CA ALA A 187 8.64 8.04 13.63
C ALA A 187 8.36 8.60 12.22
N LEU A 188 7.48 7.97 11.45
CA LEU A 188 7.03 8.47 10.14
C LEU A 188 6.15 9.72 10.27
N THR A 189 5.29 9.75 11.29
CA THR A 189 4.47 10.90 11.66
C THR A 189 5.33 12.09 12.05
N GLY A 190 6.43 11.88 12.79
CA GLY A 190 7.41 12.92 13.08
C GLY A 190 7.94 13.59 11.81
N ARG A 191 8.31 12.79 10.78
CA ARG A 191 8.65 13.35 9.46
C ARG A 191 7.51 14.16 8.87
N LEU A 192 6.27 13.66 8.93
CA LEU A 192 5.12 14.42 8.47
C LEU A 192 4.86 15.69 9.28
N ALA A 193 5.25 15.80 10.56
CA ALA A 193 5.14 17.05 11.32
C ALA A 193 6.29 18.03 11.00
N ASP A 194 7.50 17.50 10.80
CA ASP A 194 8.73 18.31 10.68
C ASP A 194 9.09 18.69 9.25
N GLU A 195 8.61 17.96 8.23
CA GLU A 195 9.00 18.14 6.82
C GLU A 195 7.82 18.72 5.97
N PRO A 196 7.65 20.05 5.88
CA PRO A 196 6.58 20.66 5.08
C PRO A 196 6.60 20.25 3.60
N ARG A 197 7.80 20.02 3.03
CA ARG A 197 7.94 19.57 1.64
C ARG A 197 7.39 18.17 1.44
N LEU A 198 7.64 17.26 2.38
CA LEU A 198 7.08 15.91 2.37
C LEU A 198 5.55 15.97 2.43
N ARG A 199 5.00 16.77 3.36
CA ARG A 199 3.56 17.00 3.45
C ARG A 199 2.99 17.52 2.15
N LYS A 200 3.54 18.59 1.58
CA LYS A 200 3.05 19.23 0.34
C LYS A 200 3.08 18.29 -0.87
N ALA A 201 4.01 17.34 -0.90
CA ALA A 201 4.13 16.37 -1.97
C ALA A 201 3.17 15.17 -1.85
N LEU A 202 2.39 15.07 -0.75
CA LEU A 202 1.28 14.11 -0.68
C LEU A 202 0.14 14.57 -1.58
N ASP A 203 -0.30 13.64 -2.43
CA ASP A 203 -1.51 13.74 -3.24
C ASP A 203 -2.78 13.58 -2.37
N PRO A 204 -3.99 13.82 -2.93
CA PRO A 204 -5.23 13.74 -2.15
C PRO A 204 -5.41 12.40 -1.44
N GLN A 205 -5.17 11.28 -2.13
CA GLN A 205 -5.26 9.94 -1.56
C GLN A 205 -4.25 9.75 -0.41
N GLY A 206 -3.01 10.22 -0.59
CA GLY A 206 -1.95 10.17 0.41
C GLY A 206 -2.32 10.98 1.67
N VAL A 207 -2.96 12.14 1.52
CA VAL A 207 -3.48 12.94 2.65
C VAL A 207 -4.58 12.19 3.39
N ALA A 208 -5.56 11.62 2.68
CA ALA A 208 -6.65 10.86 3.31
C ALA A 208 -6.13 9.61 4.04
N ASN A 209 -5.21 8.87 3.42
CA ASN A 209 -4.58 7.69 4.01
C ASN A 209 -3.75 8.05 5.26
N ALA A 210 -2.98 9.14 5.19
CA ALA A 210 -2.20 9.61 6.33
C ALA A 210 -3.13 10.02 7.49
N LEU A 211 -4.15 10.85 7.25
CA LEU A 211 -5.13 11.23 8.28
C LEU A 211 -5.80 10.00 8.92
N ASN A 212 -6.26 9.05 8.10
CA ASN A 212 -6.85 7.80 8.59
C ASN A 212 -5.89 7.00 9.47
N ALA A 213 -4.63 6.91 9.08
CA ALA A 213 -3.61 6.22 9.86
C ALA A 213 -3.38 6.92 11.21
N LEU A 214 -3.19 8.24 11.21
CA LEU A 214 -2.99 9.04 12.42
C LEU A 214 -4.16 8.93 13.40
N SER A 215 -5.39 8.77 12.88
CA SER A 215 -6.61 8.62 13.69
C SER A 215 -6.62 7.36 14.57
N LYS A 216 -5.69 6.43 14.36
CA LYS A 216 -5.50 5.24 15.20
C LYS A 216 -4.72 5.52 16.48
N TRP A 217 -4.02 6.63 16.56
CA TRP A 217 -3.26 7.05 17.74
C TRP A 217 -3.58 8.51 18.09
N PRO A 218 -4.86 8.85 18.36
CA PRO A 218 -5.28 10.24 18.52
C PRO A 218 -4.67 10.94 19.73
N ASP A 219 -4.37 10.17 20.79
CA ASP A 219 -3.75 10.65 22.02
C ASP A 219 -2.22 10.84 21.89
N THR A 220 -1.64 10.42 20.77
CA THR A 220 -0.20 10.64 20.50
C THR A 220 0.01 12.05 19.98
N ALA A 221 0.71 12.89 20.75
CA ALA A 221 0.91 14.31 20.45
C ALA A 221 1.45 14.56 19.03
N VAL A 222 2.46 13.80 18.58
CA VAL A 222 3.01 13.98 17.22
C VAL A 222 1.99 13.60 16.13
N CYS A 223 1.06 12.67 16.39
CA CYS A 223 -0.04 12.35 15.49
C CYS A 223 -1.04 13.49 15.41
N ALA A 224 -1.38 14.12 16.54
CA ALA A 224 -2.21 15.32 16.55
C ALA A 224 -1.57 16.48 15.77
N GLU A 225 -0.26 16.71 15.93
CA GLU A 225 0.45 17.78 15.19
C GLU A 225 0.53 17.52 13.69
N ALA A 226 0.82 16.28 13.27
CA ALA A 226 0.78 15.92 11.85
C ALA A 226 -0.64 16.03 11.28
N ALA A 227 -1.67 15.64 12.04
CA ALA A 227 -3.06 15.77 11.64
C ALA A 227 -3.47 17.24 11.49
N LYS A 228 -3.09 18.12 12.43
CA LYS A 228 -3.25 19.58 12.33
C LYS A 228 -2.63 20.13 11.05
N ALA A 229 -1.41 19.72 10.73
CA ALA A 229 -0.71 20.20 9.54
C ALA A 229 -1.39 19.73 8.24
N LEU A 230 -1.90 18.49 8.19
CA LEU A 230 -2.66 17.98 7.05
C LEU A 230 -4.06 18.61 6.94
N ALA A 231 -4.72 18.85 8.06
CA ALA A 231 -5.99 19.58 8.12
C ALA A 231 -5.82 21.03 7.60
N GLY A 232 -4.75 21.71 8.02
CA GLY A 232 -4.41 23.04 7.50
C GLY A 232 -4.27 23.05 5.98
N ARG A 233 -3.58 22.05 5.40
CA ARG A 233 -3.53 21.90 3.93
C ARG A 233 -4.92 21.74 3.31
N LEU A 234 -5.83 20.97 3.91
CA LEU A 234 -7.19 20.82 3.38
C LEU A 234 -8.00 22.12 3.45
N VAL A 235 -7.73 22.99 4.43
CA VAL A 235 -8.32 24.33 4.51
C VAL A 235 -7.73 25.25 3.44
N ASP A 236 -6.40 25.33 3.40
CA ASP A 236 -5.61 26.28 2.59
C ASP A 236 -5.54 25.94 1.10
N GLU A 237 -5.69 24.66 0.74
CA GLU A 237 -5.56 24.16 -0.64
C GLU A 237 -6.91 23.64 -1.17
N PRO A 238 -7.83 24.51 -1.65
CA PRO A 238 -9.12 24.08 -2.22
C PRO A 238 -9.00 23.06 -3.34
N THR A 239 -7.97 23.16 -4.19
CA THR A 239 -7.74 22.18 -5.27
C THR A 239 -7.46 20.78 -4.74
N LEU A 240 -6.62 20.65 -3.72
CA LEU A 240 -6.38 19.38 -3.02
C LEU A 240 -7.70 18.86 -2.45
N ARG A 241 -8.38 19.70 -1.68
CA ARG A 241 -9.65 19.37 -1.02
C ARG A 241 -10.69 18.90 -2.02
N ASN A 242 -10.85 19.58 -3.16
CA ASN A 242 -11.87 19.29 -4.17
C ASN A 242 -11.53 18.07 -5.05
N THR A 243 -10.27 17.62 -5.06
CA THR A 243 -9.85 16.43 -5.80
C THR A 243 -10.18 15.13 -5.03
N LEU A 244 -10.36 15.21 -3.71
CA LEU A 244 -10.75 14.04 -2.91
C LEU A 244 -12.08 13.47 -3.41
N ASN A 245 -12.08 12.16 -3.67
CA ASN A 245 -13.29 11.42 -4.01
C ASN A 245 -14.16 11.14 -2.77
N ALA A 246 -15.36 10.59 -2.97
CA ALA A 246 -16.34 10.34 -1.89
C ALA A 246 -15.76 9.51 -0.73
N GLN A 247 -15.06 8.41 -1.05
CA GLN A 247 -14.45 7.55 -0.05
C GLN A 247 -13.35 8.27 0.74
N GLU A 248 -12.52 9.06 0.06
CA GLU A 248 -11.45 9.84 0.67
C GLU A 248 -11.98 10.96 1.57
N VAL A 249 -13.08 11.62 1.16
CA VAL A 249 -13.78 12.62 1.98
C VAL A 249 -14.33 11.98 3.25
N ALA A 250 -15.05 10.85 3.14
CA ALA A 250 -15.60 10.13 4.29
C ALA A 250 -14.49 9.68 5.25
N THR A 251 -13.38 9.19 4.69
CA THR A 251 -12.20 8.76 5.43
C THR A 251 -11.55 9.92 6.19
N ALA A 252 -11.36 11.06 5.53
CA ALA A 252 -10.80 12.26 6.15
C ALA A 252 -11.71 12.82 7.25
N LEU A 253 -13.03 12.89 7.03
CA LEU A 253 -13.99 13.33 8.05
C LEU A 253 -13.96 12.43 9.29
N ASN A 254 -13.98 11.11 9.10
CA ASN A 254 -13.87 10.15 10.20
C ASN A 254 -12.55 10.34 10.97
N ALA A 255 -11.45 10.57 10.27
CA ALA A 255 -10.17 10.83 10.91
C ALA A 255 -10.15 12.14 11.71
N LEU A 256 -10.60 13.25 11.10
CA LEU A 256 -10.62 14.57 11.74
C LEU A 256 -11.52 14.61 12.98
N SER A 257 -12.57 13.78 13.03
CA SER A 257 -13.44 13.65 14.21
C SER A 257 -12.71 13.18 15.48
N LYS A 258 -11.47 12.68 15.36
CA LYS A 258 -10.65 12.28 16.51
C LYS A 258 -9.98 13.44 17.23
N TRP A 259 -10.00 14.64 16.65
CA TRP A 259 -9.45 15.86 17.27
C TRP A 259 -10.50 16.98 17.27
N PRO A 260 -11.64 16.80 17.96
CA PRO A 260 -12.77 17.75 17.92
C PRO A 260 -12.40 19.13 18.48
N ASP A 261 -11.51 19.19 19.48
CA ASP A 261 -11.09 20.43 20.13
C ASP A 261 -10.00 21.18 19.34
N THR A 262 -9.57 20.63 18.20
CA THR A 262 -8.57 21.26 17.34
C THR A 262 -9.25 22.09 16.27
N ALA A 263 -9.19 23.42 16.41
CA ALA A 263 -9.85 24.38 15.52
C ALA A 263 -9.60 24.10 14.02
N VAL A 264 -8.34 23.92 13.60
CA VAL A 264 -8.01 23.64 12.19
C VAL A 264 -8.58 22.31 11.68
N CYS A 265 -8.70 21.29 12.55
CA CYS A 265 -9.35 20.03 12.20
C CYS A 265 -10.85 20.21 12.03
N ALA A 266 -11.50 20.99 12.90
CA ALA A 266 -12.90 21.33 12.79
C ALA A 266 -13.20 22.16 11.54
N GLU A 267 -12.34 23.11 11.18
CA GLU A 267 -12.43 23.89 9.94
C GLU A 267 -12.31 23.02 8.69
N ALA A 268 -11.30 22.13 8.65
CA ALA A 268 -11.13 21.18 7.56
C ALA A 268 -12.36 20.26 7.42
N ALA A 269 -12.87 19.76 8.55
CA ALA A 269 -14.08 18.92 8.57
C ALA A 269 -15.31 19.70 8.07
N LYS A 270 -15.48 20.97 8.48
CA LYS A 270 -16.57 21.83 7.99
C LYS A 270 -16.46 22.08 6.48
N ALA A 271 -15.25 22.31 5.96
CA ALA A 271 -15.03 22.50 4.53
C ALA A 271 -15.38 21.24 3.71
N LEU A 272 -15.00 20.06 4.21
CA LEU A 272 -15.35 18.77 3.59
C LEU A 272 -16.86 18.49 3.70
N ALA A 273 -17.49 18.79 4.83
CA ALA A 273 -18.92 18.64 5.01
C ALA A 273 -19.72 19.58 4.09
N GLY A 274 -19.23 20.81 3.87
CA GLY A 274 -19.78 21.73 2.88
C GLY A 274 -19.79 21.12 1.48
N ARG A 275 -18.69 20.49 1.05
CA ARG A 275 -18.65 19.75 -0.23
C ARG A 275 -19.70 18.65 -0.31
N LEU A 276 -19.95 17.89 0.77
CA LEU A 276 -21.00 16.85 0.75
C LEU A 276 -22.40 17.45 0.52
N VAL A 277 -22.66 18.64 1.05
CA VAL A 277 -23.93 19.36 0.83
C VAL A 277 -24.04 19.81 -0.63
N ASP A 278 -22.97 20.41 -1.15
CA ASP A 278 -22.93 21.04 -2.48
C ASP A 278 -22.77 20.05 -3.64
N GLU A 279 -22.16 18.88 -3.40
CA GLU A 279 -21.84 17.87 -4.41
C GLU A 279 -22.63 16.55 -4.14
N PRO A 280 -23.85 16.39 -4.68
CA PRO A 280 -24.66 15.18 -4.52
C PRO A 280 -23.96 13.87 -4.90
N THR A 281 -23.02 13.93 -5.84
CA THR A 281 -22.22 12.77 -6.28
C THR A 281 -21.37 12.17 -5.16
N LEU A 282 -21.00 12.95 -4.14
CA LEU A 282 -20.24 12.46 -2.99
C LEU A 282 -21.10 11.69 -1.97
N ARG A 283 -22.43 11.74 -2.09
CA ARG A 283 -23.38 11.07 -1.17
C ARG A 283 -23.91 9.75 -1.69
N ASN A 284 -23.75 9.48 -2.98
CA ASN A 284 -24.43 8.39 -3.70
C ASN A 284 -23.48 7.25 -4.15
N THR A 285 -22.29 7.16 -3.56
CA THR A 285 -21.29 6.11 -3.82
C THR A 285 -21.41 4.97 -2.83
#